data_AF-A0A846YH78-F1
#
_entry.id   AF-A0A846YH78-F1
#
_cell.length_a   1.000
_cell.length_b   1.000
_cell.length_c   1.000
_cell.angle_alpha   90.00
_cell.angle_beta   90.00
_cell.angle_gamma   90.00
#
_symmetry.space_group_name_H-M   'P 1'
#
loop_
_entity.id
_entity.type
_entity.pdbx_description
1 polymer ?
#
loop_
_entity_poly.entity_id
_entity_poly.type
_entity_poly.pdbx_seq_one_letter_code
_entity_poly.pdbx_strand_id
1 'polypeptide(L)'
;MRVSTALAAGALATLALAPSAQAYPVGPGGIEGPCRGLTPAECRFVPSADGIEWKSYSEASLSTGQALQTNVYDKTGALACVNHIGAPPTFKMCPQIAALIRALPPLPIGPSTGSS
;
A
#
# COMPACT_ATOMS: atom_id res chain seq x y z
N MET A 1 -64.39 -25.65 4.89
CA MET A 1 -63.55 -24.45 4.71
C MET A 1 -62.34 -24.53 5.61
N ARG A 2 -61.16 -24.76 5.04
CA ARG A 2 -59.86 -24.51 5.68
C ARG A 2 -58.92 -23.97 4.61
N VAL A 3 -58.54 -22.72 4.77
CA VAL A 3 -57.51 -22.02 4.00
C VAL A 3 -56.18 -22.29 4.70
N SER A 4 -55.16 -22.72 3.98
CA SER A 4 -53.78 -22.75 4.50
C SER A 4 -52.80 -22.44 3.35
N THR A 5 -52.57 -21.14 3.21
CA THR A 5 -51.34 -20.44 2.82
C THR A 5 -50.13 -21.28 2.38
N ALA A 6 -49.79 -21.16 1.09
CA ALA A 6 -48.46 -21.47 0.57
C ALA A 6 -47.60 -20.19 0.53
N LEU A 7 -46.51 -20.14 1.29
CA LEU A 7 -45.47 -19.12 1.19
C LEU A 7 -44.16 -19.68 1.74
N ALA A 8 -43.21 -19.96 0.85
CA ALA A 8 -41.77 -19.84 1.09
C ALA A 8 -41.01 -20.03 -0.23
N ALA A 9 -41.20 -19.10 -1.17
CA ALA A 9 -40.22 -18.86 -2.23
C ALA A 9 -39.27 -17.78 -1.73
N GLY A 10 -37.96 -18.01 -1.86
CA GLY A 10 -36.96 -16.95 -1.70
C GLY A 10 -35.84 -17.26 -0.71
N ALA A 11 -35.08 -18.33 -0.92
CA ALA A 11 -33.69 -18.39 -0.47
C ALA A 11 -32.79 -17.96 -1.64
N LEU A 12 -32.93 -16.70 -2.07
CA LEU A 12 -32.05 -16.07 -3.06
C LEU A 12 -31.14 -15.09 -2.33
N ALA A 13 -29.84 -15.35 -2.48
CA ALA A 13 -28.78 -14.34 -2.52
C ALA A 13 -28.57 -13.48 -1.26
N THR A 14 -27.99 -14.07 -0.22
CA THR A 14 -27.18 -13.33 0.76
C THR A 14 -25.70 -13.70 0.62
N LEU A 15 -25.12 -13.48 -0.57
CA LEU A 15 -23.67 -13.22 -0.72
C LEU A 15 -23.42 -11.72 -0.90
N ALA A 16 -24.24 -10.90 -0.26
CA ALA A 16 -24.12 -9.46 -0.28
C ALA A 16 -22.89 -9.03 0.53
N LEU A 17 -21.84 -8.66 -0.21
CA LEU A 17 -20.79 -7.72 0.18
C LEU A 17 -19.93 -8.15 1.38
N ALA A 18 -19.01 -9.09 1.16
CA ALA A 18 -17.71 -8.90 1.79
C ALA A 18 -17.19 -7.52 1.34
N PRO A 19 -16.79 -6.61 2.25
CA PRO A 19 -16.16 -5.37 1.83
C PRO A 19 -14.96 -5.79 1.00
N SER A 20 -15.01 -5.49 -0.30
CA SER A 20 -13.85 -5.60 -1.17
C SER A 20 -12.75 -4.85 -0.45
N ALA A 21 -11.75 -5.57 0.08
CA ALA A 21 -10.56 -4.98 0.63
C ALA A 21 -10.10 -3.97 -0.41
N GLN A 22 -10.31 -2.69 -0.14
CA GLN A 22 -9.85 -1.65 -1.03
C GLN A 22 -8.34 -1.74 -0.92
N ALA A 23 -7.76 -2.51 -1.85
CA ALA A 23 -6.36 -2.45 -2.15
C ALA A 23 -5.97 -0.98 -2.19
N TYR A 24 -4.74 -0.66 -1.82
CA TYR A 24 -4.22 0.68 -1.91
C TYR A 24 -3.48 0.88 -3.23
N PRO A 25 -4.09 0.87 -4.43
CA PRO A 25 -3.38 1.32 -5.60
C PRO A 25 -3.20 2.83 -5.45
N VAL A 26 -1.95 3.28 -5.35
CA VAL A 26 -1.64 4.71 -5.26
C VAL A 26 -0.91 5.15 -6.53
N GLY A 27 -1.29 6.33 -7.00
CA GLY A 27 -0.75 6.92 -8.22
C GLY A 27 -1.17 6.18 -9.50
N PRO A 28 -0.75 6.68 -10.67
CA PRO A 28 -1.09 6.09 -11.97
C PRO A 28 -0.50 4.69 -12.19
N GLY A 29 0.51 4.30 -11.41
CA GLY A 29 1.12 2.97 -11.46
C GLY A 29 0.43 1.91 -10.61
N GLY A 30 -0.60 2.28 -9.82
CA GLY A 30 -1.28 1.34 -8.94
C GLY A 30 -0.36 0.68 -7.92
N ILE A 31 0.65 1.42 -7.44
CA ILE A 31 1.66 0.89 -6.52
C ILE A 31 1.01 0.73 -5.14
N GLU A 32 1.03 -0.47 -4.59
CA GLU A 32 0.45 -0.79 -3.27
C GLU A 32 1.48 -0.74 -2.12
N GLY A 33 2.76 -0.77 -2.47
CA GLY A 33 3.86 -0.65 -1.51
C GLY A 33 3.78 -1.67 -0.35
N PRO A 34 4.02 -1.24 0.90
CA PRO A 34 4.03 -2.11 2.08
C PRO A 34 2.61 -2.46 2.56
N CYS A 35 1.58 -1.93 1.91
CA CYS A 35 0.18 -2.09 2.32
C CYS A 35 -0.64 -2.93 1.34
N ARG A 36 0.04 -3.66 0.46
CA ARG A 36 -0.56 -4.71 -0.38
C ARG A 36 -1.41 -5.66 0.46
N GLY A 37 -2.68 -5.79 0.09
CA GLY A 37 -3.64 -6.68 0.75
C GLY A 37 -4.15 -6.18 2.12
N LEU A 38 -3.73 -5.00 2.58
CA LEU A 38 -4.24 -4.39 3.81
C LEU A 38 -5.36 -3.41 3.49
N THR A 39 -6.32 -3.28 4.41
CA THR A 39 -7.34 -2.23 4.33
C THR A 39 -6.80 -0.90 4.82
N PRO A 40 -7.52 0.21 4.55
CA PRO A 40 -7.03 1.50 4.97
C PRO A 40 -6.85 1.79 6.45
N ALA A 41 -7.53 1.04 7.31
CA ALA A 41 -7.36 1.16 8.75
C ALA A 41 -6.14 0.38 9.27
N GLU A 42 -5.62 -0.57 8.49
CA GLU A 42 -4.55 -1.49 8.91
C GLU A 42 -3.16 -1.05 8.43
N CYS A 43 -3.11 -0.27 7.35
CA CYS A 43 -1.87 0.25 6.80
C CYS A 43 -1.33 1.41 7.63
N ARG A 44 -0.16 1.21 8.24
CA ARG A 44 0.56 2.24 9.02
C ARG A 44 1.42 3.19 8.18
N PHE A 45 1.41 3.02 6.86
CA PHE A 45 2.17 3.85 5.95
C PHE A 45 1.25 4.83 5.22
N VAL A 46 1.73 6.06 5.10
CA VAL A 46 1.10 7.09 4.29
C VAL A 46 1.84 7.14 2.96
N PRO A 47 1.17 6.84 1.83
CA PRO A 47 1.80 6.92 0.51
C PRO A 47 1.90 8.37 0.02
N SER A 48 2.91 8.65 -0.80
CA SER A 48 2.93 9.84 -1.65
C SER A 48 1.89 9.73 -2.77
N ALA A 49 1.49 10.85 -3.36
CA ALA A 49 0.44 10.87 -4.40
C ALA A 49 0.77 10.01 -5.63
N ASP A 50 2.06 9.83 -5.92
CA ASP A 50 2.55 8.99 -7.01
C ASP A 50 2.78 7.52 -6.61
N GLY A 51 2.60 7.17 -5.34
CA GLY A 51 2.78 5.82 -4.81
C GLY A 51 4.24 5.36 -4.68
N ILE A 52 5.21 6.23 -4.99
CA ILE A 52 6.65 5.88 -4.98
C ILE A 52 7.21 5.87 -3.56
N GLU A 53 6.82 6.81 -2.70
CA GLU A 53 7.27 6.88 -1.31
C GLU A 53 6.16 6.46 -0.35
N TRP A 54 6.51 5.68 0.66
CA TRP A 54 5.59 5.24 1.72
C TRP A 54 6.23 5.53 3.06
N LYS A 55 5.60 6.39 3.85
CA LYS A 55 6.17 6.91 5.10
C LYS A 55 5.37 6.45 6.29
N SER A 56 6.04 5.89 7.30
CA SER A 56 5.43 5.62 8.59
C SER A 56 5.81 6.70 9.60
N TYR A 57 4.89 7.00 10.51
CA TYR A 57 5.07 8.02 11.55
C TYR A 57 4.65 7.43 12.90
N SER A 58 5.26 7.89 14.00
CA SER A 58 4.65 7.76 15.32
C SER A 58 3.83 9.00 15.64
N GLU A 59 2.93 8.90 16.61
CA GLU A 59 2.20 10.08 17.12
C GLU A 59 3.15 11.22 17.50
N ALA A 60 4.30 10.89 18.12
CA ALA A 60 5.32 11.85 18.48
C ALA A 60 6.04 12.48 17.27
N SER A 61 6.13 11.77 16.14
CA SER A 61 6.85 12.23 14.95
C SER A 61 5.97 12.97 13.95
N LEU A 62 4.63 12.96 14.14
CA LEU A 62 3.69 13.75 13.36
C LEU A 62 3.93 15.25 13.52
N SER A 63 4.21 15.72 14.74
CA SER A 63 4.43 17.14 15.05
C SER A 63 5.69 17.73 14.41
N THR A 64 6.69 16.89 14.12
CA THR A 64 7.95 17.29 13.49
C THR A 64 7.97 16.99 11.99
N GLY A 65 6.97 16.27 11.47
CA GLY A 65 6.94 15.79 10.09
C GLY A 65 8.02 14.75 9.77
N GLN A 66 8.71 14.20 10.78
CA GLN A 66 9.78 13.23 10.57
C GLN A 66 9.21 11.81 10.48
N ALA A 67 9.41 11.16 9.33
CA ALA A 67 9.00 9.77 9.16
C ALA A 67 9.95 8.83 9.92
N LEU A 68 9.40 7.83 10.63
CA LEU A 68 10.16 6.75 11.26
C LEU A 68 10.81 5.84 10.21
N GLN A 69 10.07 5.58 9.14
CA GLN A 69 10.52 4.77 8.02
C GLN A 69 9.98 5.36 6.72
N THR A 70 10.81 5.34 5.67
CA THR A 70 10.40 5.65 4.29
C THR A 70 10.78 4.47 3.41
N ASN A 71 9.79 3.85 2.77
CA ASN A 71 10.01 2.86 1.74
C ASN A 71 9.84 3.52 0.38
N VAL A 72 10.74 3.22 -0.54
CA VAL A 72 10.67 3.69 -1.93
C VAL A 72 10.43 2.50 -2.83
N TYR A 73 9.41 2.59 -3.67
CA TYR A 73 9.06 1.58 -4.66
C TYR A 73 9.22 2.14 -6.07
N ASP A 74 9.62 1.29 -6.99
CA ASP A 74 9.63 1.63 -8.41
C ASP A 74 8.21 1.62 -9.01
N LYS A 75 8.12 2.03 -10.27
CA LYS A 75 6.83 2.12 -11.01
C LYS A 75 6.22 0.76 -11.35
N THR A 76 6.93 -0.33 -11.09
CA THR A 76 6.43 -1.72 -11.18
C THR A 76 5.96 -2.26 -9.83
N GLY A 77 6.18 -1.49 -8.75
CA GLY A 77 5.85 -1.87 -7.39
C GLY A 77 6.90 -2.71 -6.68
N ALA A 78 8.13 -2.79 -7.21
CA ALA A 78 9.25 -3.43 -6.53
C ALA A 78 9.91 -2.46 -5.54
N LEU A 79 10.40 -2.99 -4.41
CA LEU A 79 11.02 -2.20 -3.35
C LEU A 79 12.44 -1.80 -3.78
N ALA A 80 12.67 -0.50 -3.92
CA ALA A 80 13.94 0.08 -4.35
C ALA A 80 14.84 0.48 -3.19
N CYS A 81 14.26 0.99 -2.09
CA CYS A 81 15.01 1.49 -0.95
C CYS A 81 14.16 1.52 0.32
N VAL A 82 14.81 1.38 1.48
CA VAL A 82 14.18 1.56 2.80
C VAL A 82 15.07 2.46 3.64
N ASN A 83 14.55 3.57 4.14
CA ASN A 83 15.25 4.43 5.09
C ASN A 83 14.53 4.36 6.43
N HIS A 84 15.27 4.27 7.53
CA HIS A 84 14.73 4.31 8.89
C HIS A 84 15.48 5.35 9.72
N ILE A 85 14.82 5.95 10.71
CA ILE A 85 15.50 6.81 11.67
C ILE A 85 16.58 5.98 12.38
N GLY A 86 17.81 6.49 12.40
CA GLY A 86 18.97 5.79 12.97
C GLY A 86 19.68 4.82 12.02
N ALA A 87 19.27 4.74 10.75
CA ALA A 87 19.94 3.89 9.76
C ALA A 87 21.37 4.34 9.47
N PRO A 88 22.29 3.40 9.12
CA PRO A 88 23.60 3.76 8.59
C PRO A 88 23.48 4.63 7.32
N PRO A 89 24.49 5.47 7.03
CA PRO A 89 24.40 6.52 6.00
C PRO A 89 24.09 6.01 4.59
N THR A 90 24.36 4.74 4.29
CA THR A 90 23.99 4.08 3.02
C THR A 90 22.48 4.09 2.75
N PHE A 91 21.64 4.12 3.78
CA PHE A 91 20.18 4.20 3.66
C PHE A 91 19.65 5.62 3.43
N LYS A 92 20.51 6.65 3.48
CA LYS A 92 20.12 8.06 3.23
C LYS A 92 19.94 8.40 1.75
N MET A 93 20.16 7.45 0.84
CA MET A 93 20.00 7.67 -0.60
C MET A 93 18.56 7.48 -1.11
N CYS A 94 17.61 7.05 -0.25
CA CYS A 94 16.23 6.83 -0.68
C CYS A 94 15.56 8.05 -1.35
N PRO A 95 15.74 9.31 -0.89
CA PRO A 95 15.20 10.47 -1.60
C PRO A 95 15.73 10.62 -3.03
N GLN A 96 17.01 10.34 -3.24
CA GLN A 96 17.67 10.39 -4.54
C GLN A 96 17.17 9.25 -5.44
N ILE A 97 16.99 8.05 -4.90
CA ILE A 97 16.42 6.90 -5.61
C ILE A 97 14.98 7.19 -6.02
N ALA A 98 14.17 7.77 -5.13
CA ALA A 98 12.79 8.16 -5.45
C ALA A 98 12.75 9.20 -6.58
N ALA A 99 13.64 10.20 -6.56
CA ALA A 99 13.76 11.18 -7.64
C ALA A 99 14.15 10.52 -8.98
N LEU A 100 15.07 9.55 -8.96
CA LEU A 100 15.48 8.81 -10.15
C LEU A 100 14.32 7.97 -10.72
N ILE A 101 13.59 7.24 -9.88
CA ILE A 101 12.42 6.44 -10.28
C ILE A 101 11.36 7.34 -10.95
N ARG A 102 11.13 8.54 -10.40
CA ARG A 102 10.19 9.51 -10.99
C ARG A 102 10.60 9.91 -12.40
N ALA A 103 11.88 10.15 -12.63
CA ALA A 103 12.43 10.60 -13.92
C ALA A 103 12.50 9.51 -14.98
N LEU A 104 12.69 8.24 -14.60
CA LEU A 104 12.84 7.13 -15.53
C LEU A 104 11.50 6.55 -15.98
N PRO A 105 11.40 5.96 -17.20
CA PRO A 105 10.26 5.12 -17.56
C PRO A 105 10.12 3.94 -16.58
N PRO A 106 8.97 3.25 -16.54
CA PRO A 106 8.80 2.08 -15.68
C PRO A 106 9.86 1.03 -15.95
N LEU A 107 10.76 0.85 -14.98
CA LEU A 107 11.86 -0.10 -14.98
C LEU A 107 11.97 -0.66 -13.56
N PRO A 108 12.22 -1.96 -13.38
CA PRO A 108 12.45 -2.53 -12.07
C PRO A 108 13.77 -2.00 -11.49
N ILE A 109 13.69 -1.35 -10.33
CA ILE A 109 14.82 -0.78 -9.58
C ILE A 109 14.76 -1.39 -8.18
N GLY A 110 15.46 -2.51 -8.01
CA GLY A 110 15.48 -3.27 -6.77
C GLY A 110 16.14 -4.63 -7.01
N PRO A 111 16.46 -5.42 -5.96
CA PRO A 111 16.86 -6.80 -6.17
C PRO A 111 15.71 -7.50 -6.92
N SER A 112 15.99 -7.96 -8.14
CA SER A 112 15.10 -8.90 -8.82
C SER A 112 14.81 -10.03 -7.84
N THR A 113 13.54 -10.39 -7.68
CA THR A 113 13.08 -11.45 -6.78
C THR A 113 13.97 -12.68 -6.91
N GLY A 114 14.81 -12.85 -5.89
CA GLY A 114 15.66 -14.00 -5.63
C GLY A 114 15.82 -14.12 -4.12
N SER A 115 14.71 -14.11 -3.39
CA SER A 115 14.69 -14.45 -1.98
C SER A 115 14.72 -15.97 -1.85
N SER A 116 15.85 -16.50 -1.36
CA SER A 116 15.90 -17.70 -0.53
C SER A 116 16.57 -17.31 0.79
#